data_AF-A0A2M7SWR0-F1
#
_entry.id   AF-A0A2M7SWR0-F1
#
_cell.length_a   1.000
_cell.length_b   1.000
_cell.length_c   1.000
_cell.angle_alpha   90.00
_cell.angle_beta   90.00
_cell.angle_gamma   90.00
#
_symmetry.space_group_name_H-M   'P 1'
#
loop_
_entity.id
_entity.type
_entity.pdbx_description
1 polymer ?
#
loop_
_entity_poly.entity_id
_entity_poly.type
_entity_poly.pdbx_seq_one_letter_code
_entity_poly.pdbx_strand_id
1 'polypeptide(L)'
;MKEWDGKGDLSETLLSEIEKLLTSSQVKLEDLAQIAAFPGPGSYTGLRIGITVANFLSWSLEIPVVAGEISRGKLSIARETNLGFILPKYLRPAHITTSRKSRF
;
A
#
# COMPACT_ATOMS: atom_id res chain seq x y z
N MET A 1 -8.81 7.58 14.79
CA MET A 1 -8.29 7.28 13.44
C MET A 1 -9.49 7.31 12.52
N LYS A 2 -9.49 8.14 11.48
CA LYS A 2 -10.65 8.27 10.60
C LYS A 2 -10.68 7.09 9.64
N GLU A 3 -11.78 6.35 9.62
CA GLU A 3 -11.98 5.24 8.68
C GLU A 3 -12.60 5.77 7.40
N TRP A 4 -12.16 5.21 6.27
CA TRP A 4 -12.61 5.59 4.93
C TRP A 4 -12.93 4.31 4.13
N ASP A 5 -14.18 4.18 3.66
CA ASP A 5 -14.73 2.93 3.09
C ASP A 5 -14.36 2.73 1.60
N GLY A 6 -13.97 3.78 0.87
CA GLY A 6 -13.36 3.72 -0.47
C GLY A 6 -14.02 2.80 -1.52
N LYS A 7 -15.29 2.44 -1.36
CA LYS A 7 -15.99 1.48 -2.24
C LYS A 7 -16.26 2.10 -3.61
N GLY A 8 -15.81 1.40 -4.66
CA GLY A 8 -16.02 1.78 -6.07
C GLY A 8 -14.79 2.42 -6.69
N ASP A 9 -14.29 3.51 -6.10
CA ASP A 9 -13.34 4.41 -6.77
C ASP A 9 -12.01 4.54 -6.02
N LEU A 10 -11.53 3.44 -5.45
CA LEU A 10 -10.33 3.42 -4.59
C LEU A 10 -9.11 4.08 -5.27
N SER A 11 -8.92 3.87 -6.58
CA SER A 11 -7.82 4.48 -7.33
C SER A 11 -7.95 5.99 -7.49
N GLU A 12 -9.16 6.52 -7.59
CA GLU A 12 -9.41 7.95 -7.84
C GLU A 12 -9.34 8.77 -6.55
N THR A 13 -9.74 8.15 -5.45
CA THR A 13 -10.00 8.84 -4.18
C THR A 13 -8.85 8.70 -3.17
N LEU A 14 -8.00 7.67 -3.31
CA LEU A 14 -6.92 7.39 -2.36
C LEU A 14 -5.95 8.57 -2.22
N LEU A 15 -5.47 9.15 -3.32
CA LEU A 15 -4.51 10.26 -3.27
C LEU A 15 -5.14 11.51 -2.64
N SER A 16 -6.39 11.81 -2.99
CA SER A 16 -7.13 12.94 -2.39
C SER A 16 -7.33 12.74 -0.88
N GLU A 17 -7.58 11.51 -0.41
CA GLU A 17 -7.72 11.25 1.01
C GLU A 17 -6.38 11.33 1.76
N ILE A 18 -5.27 10.90 1.14
CA ILE A 18 -3.91 11.11 1.68
C ILE A 18 -3.63 12.61 1.84
N GLU A 19 -3.92 13.41 0.82
CA GLU A 19 -3.73 14.86 0.86
C GLU A 19 -4.57 15.54 1.96
N LYS A 20 -5.84 15.16 2.08
CA LYS A 20 -6.72 15.64 3.17
C LYS A 20 -6.17 15.26 4.54
N LEU A 21 -5.65 14.04 4.69
CA LEU A 21 -5.08 13.57 5.95
C LEU A 21 -3.85 14.40 6.33
N LEU A 22 -2.93 14.61 5.39
CA LEU A 22 -1.73 15.44 5.58
C LEU A 22 -2.11 16.88 5.95
N THR A 23 -3.05 17.47 5.22
CA THR A 23 -3.55 18.83 5.47
C THR A 23 -4.18 18.95 6.86
N SER A 24 -5.02 17.99 7.25
CA SER A 24 -5.65 17.97 8.58
C SER A 24 -4.66 17.77 9.72
N SER A 25 -3.51 17.15 9.42
CA SER A 25 -2.42 16.92 10.38
C SER A 25 -1.36 18.04 10.35
N GLN A 26 -1.48 19.02 9.45
CA GLN A 26 -0.49 20.08 9.22
C GLN A 26 0.93 19.57 8.93
N VAL A 27 1.03 18.40 8.28
CA VAL A 27 2.30 17.77 7.91
C VAL A 27 2.47 17.89 6.40
N LYS A 28 3.65 18.31 5.93
CA LYS A 28 3.96 18.28 4.50
C LYS A 28 4.42 16.88 4.10
N LEU A 29 4.22 16.55 2.84
CA LEU A 29 4.65 15.27 2.29
C LEU A 29 6.17 15.05 2.46
N GLU A 30 6.96 16.12 2.35
CA GLU A 30 8.42 16.15 2.50
C GLU A 30 8.90 15.93 3.94
N ASP A 31 8.04 16.18 4.93
CA ASP A 31 8.39 16.04 6.36
C ASP A 31 8.23 14.59 6.87
N LEU A 32 7.75 13.68 6.01
CA LEU A 32 7.55 12.29 6.37
C LEU A 32 8.90 11.58 6.53
N ALA A 33 9.09 10.89 7.67
CA ALA A 33 10.31 10.12 7.91
C ALA A 33 10.25 8.68 7.36
N GLN A 34 9.04 8.13 7.19
CA GLN A 34 8.81 6.73 6.84
C GLN A 34 7.36 6.50 6.41
N ILE A 35 7.13 5.52 5.54
CA ILE A 35 5.79 5.04 5.17
C ILE A 35 5.57 3.64 5.72
N ALA A 36 4.46 3.43 6.42
CA ALA A 36 4.03 2.11 6.86
C ALA A 36 2.84 1.65 6.01
N ALA A 37 2.91 0.43 5.48
CA ALA A 37 1.83 -0.14 4.68
C ALA A 37 1.60 -1.61 5.04
N PHE A 38 0.33 -2.02 4.97
CA PHE A 38 -0.09 -3.38 5.30
C PHE A 38 -0.08 -4.25 4.04
N PRO A 39 0.83 -5.23 3.91
CA PRO A 39 0.95 -6.05 2.70
C PRO A 39 -0.14 -7.13 2.59
N GLY A 40 -0.93 -7.37 3.62
CA GLY A 40 -2.01 -8.35 3.63
C GLY A 40 -1.97 -9.27 4.85
N PRO A 41 -3.00 -10.12 5.00
CA PRO A 41 -4.03 -10.45 4.01
C PRO A 41 -5.13 -9.39 3.80
N GLY A 42 -5.64 -9.24 2.58
CA GLY A 42 -6.68 -8.24 2.24
C GLY A 42 -7.23 -8.36 0.81
N SER A 43 -8.05 -7.37 0.41
CA SER A 43 -8.62 -7.28 -0.96
C SER A 43 -7.51 -7.17 -2.01
N TYR A 44 -7.59 -7.96 -3.08
CA TYR A 44 -6.60 -7.95 -4.17
C TYR A 44 -6.42 -6.56 -4.78
N THR A 45 -7.53 -5.88 -5.11
CA THR A 45 -7.50 -4.53 -5.67
C THR A 45 -6.92 -3.53 -4.66
N GLY A 46 -7.33 -3.61 -3.40
CA GLY A 46 -6.85 -2.71 -2.36
C GLY A 46 -5.37 -2.86 -2.05
N LEU A 47 -4.89 -4.10 -1.95
CA LEU A 47 -3.47 -4.40 -1.75
C LEU A 47 -2.64 -3.91 -2.94
N ARG A 48 -3.08 -4.14 -4.19
CA ARG A 48 -2.34 -3.67 -5.37
C ARG A 48 -2.22 -2.16 -5.41
N ILE A 49 -3.34 -1.46 -5.26
CA ILE A 49 -3.36 0.01 -5.34
C ILE A 49 -2.58 0.60 -4.16
N GLY A 50 -2.91 0.21 -2.93
CA GLY A 50 -2.29 0.77 -1.72
C GLY A 50 -0.79 0.52 -1.63
N ILE A 51 -0.33 -0.70 -1.94
CA ILE A 51 1.10 -1.04 -1.92
C ILE A 51 1.86 -0.33 -3.03
N THR A 52 1.27 -0.18 -4.22
CA THR A 52 1.89 0.56 -5.32
C THR A 52 2.09 2.03 -4.94
N VAL A 53 1.05 2.67 -4.38
CA VAL A 53 1.14 4.07 -3.94
C VAL A 53 2.17 4.23 -2.81
N ALA A 54 2.18 3.34 -1.81
CA ALA A 54 3.15 3.39 -0.71
C ALA A 54 4.60 3.26 -1.20
N ASN A 55 4.86 2.29 -2.07
CA ASN A 55 6.17 2.10 -2.69
C ASN A 55 6.58 3.29 -3.55
N PHE A 56 5.65 3.86 -4.32
CA PHE A 56 5.93 5.02 -5.17
C PHE A 56 6.27 6.26 -4.35
N LEU A 57 5.51 6.54 -3.28
CA LEU A 57 5.78 7.65 -2.38
C LEU A 57 7.12 7.47 -1.65
N SER A 58 7.42 6.25 -1.20
CA SER A 58 8.70 5.91 -0.58
C SER A 58 9.87 6.16 -1.53
N TRP A 59 9.75 5.73 -2.78
CA TRP A 59 10.75 5.97 -3.82
C TRP A 59 10.88 7.46 -4.17
N SER A 60 9.77 8.18 -4.31
CA SER A 60 9.78 9.59 -4.70
C SER A 60 10.32 10.52 -3.61
N LEU A 61 10.15 10.15 -2.34
CA LEU A 61 10.61 10.93 -1.18
C LEU A 61 11.94 10.42 -0.62
N GLU A 62 12.48 9.33 -1.18
CA GLU A 62 13.69 8.65 -0.69
C GLU A 62 13.60 8.24 0.80
N ILE A 63 12.41 7.86 1.27
CA ILE A 63 12.15 7.43 2.64
C ILE A 63 11.85 5.94 2.73
N PRO A 64 12.21 5.25 3.83
CA PRO A 64 11.97 3.81 3.96
C PRO A 64 10.48 3.49 3.97
N VAL A 65 10.14 2.30 3.46
CA VAL A 65 8.80 1.70 3.56
C VAL A 65 8.83 0.45 4.44
N VAL A 66 7.89 0.35 5.37
CA VAL A 66 7.79 -0.80 6.28
C VAL A 66 6.50 -1.56 6.12
N ALA A 67 6.62 -2.88 6.12
CA ALA A 67 5.50 -3.79 6.18
C ALA A 67 4.96 -3.81 7.61
N GLY A 68 3.71 -3.38 7.79
CA GLY A 68 2.99 -3.55 9.04
C GLY A 68 2.13 -4.81 9.04
N GLU A 69 1.81 -5.30 10.22
CA GLU A 69 0.83 -6.36 10.45
C GLU A 69 -0.37 -5.76 11.17
N ILE A 70 -1.58 -6.10 10.75
CA ILE A 70 -2.80 -5.66 11.45
C ILE A 70 -3.24 -6.78 12.37
N SER A 71 -3.21 -6.51 13.66
CA SER A 71 -3.70 -7.41 14.71
C SER A 71 -4.69 -6.65 15.60
N ARG A 72 -5.90 -7.20 15.79
CA ARG A 72 -6.96 -6.59 16.61
C ARG A 72 -7.26 -5.13 16.23
N GLY A 73 -7.27 -4.82 14.93
CA GLY A 73 -7.58 -3.47 14.41
C GLY A 73 -6.47 -2.43 14.62
N LYS A 74 -5.27 -2.85 15.04
CA LYS A 74 -4.10 -1.99 15.19
C LYS A 74 -2.99 -2.43 14.25
N LEU A 75 -2.33 -1.46 13.62
CA LEU A 75 -1.13 -1.68 12.82
C LEU A 75 0.08 -1.77 13.76
N SER A 76 0.74 -2.93 13.79
CA SER A 76 2.05 -3.11 14.39
C SER A 76 3.11 -3.10 13.29
N ILE A 77 4.17 -2.32 13.49
CA ILE A 77 5.33 -2.28 12.58
C ILE A 77 6.48 -3.06 13.22
N ALA A 78 7.10 -3.96 12.46
CA ALA A 78 8.38 -4.53 12.85
C ALA A 78 9.46 -3.45 12.72
N ARG A 79 10.48 -3.45 13.60
CA ARG A 79 11.57 -2.46 13.59
C ARG A 79 12.47 -2.55 12.34
N GLU A 80 12.25 -3.52 11.47
CA GLU A 80 13.03 -3.70 10.26
C GLU A 80 12.64 -2.64 9.22
N THR A 81 13.51 -1.65 9.06
CA THR A 81 13.43 -0.65 8.01
C THR A 81 13.96 -1.26 6.71
N ASN A 82 13.09 -1.39 5.70
CA ASN A 82 13.52 -1.76 4.37
C ASN A 82 13.53 -0.49 3.48
N LEU A 83 14.67 -0.20 2.86
CA LEU A 83 14.81 0.89 1.89
C LEU A 83 14.38 0.45 0.47
N GLY A 84 14.02 -0.83 0.29
CA GLY A 84 13.53 -1.36 -0.99
C GLY A 84 12.03 -1.12 -1.19
N PHE A 85 11.34 -2.17 -1.63
CA PHE A 85 9.90 -2.16 -1.90
C PHE A 85 9.22 -3.27 -1.11
N ILE A 86 7.97 -3.05 -0.71
CA ILE A 86 7.13 -4.09 -0.12
C ILE A 86 6.29 -4.77 -1.20
N LEU A 87 6.16 -6.10 -1.10
CA LEU A 87 5.32 -6.89 -2.00
C LEU A 87 3.97 -7.21 -1.35
N PRO A 88 2.86 -7.09 -2.09
CA PRO A 88 1.56 -7.52 -1.60
C PRO A 88 1.54 -9.04 -1.39
N LYS A 89 1.06 -9.47 -0.22
CA LYS A 89 0.86 -10.87 0.14
C LYS A 89 -0.52 -11.31 -0.30
N TYR A 90 -0.59 -11.89 -1.50
CA TYR A 90 -1.81 -12.55 -1.95
C TYR A 90 -1.95 -13.91 -1.27
N LEU A 91 -3.12 -14.18 -0.69
CA LEU A 91 -3.42 -15.44 0.00
C LEU A 91 -3.52 -16.66 -0.94
N ARG A 92 -3.35 -16.46 -2.26
CA ARG A 92 -3.43 -17.50 -3.27
C ARG A 92 -2.31 -17.31 -4.29
N PRO A 93 -1.76 -18.40 -4.86
CA PRO A 93 -0.81 -18.31 -5.95
C PRO A 93 -1.47 -17.65 -7.17
N ALA A 94 -0.66 -17.06 -8.04
CA ALA A 94 -1.14 -16.48 -9.28
C ALA A 94 -1.83 -17.55 -10.13
N HIS A 95 -3.10 -17.32 -10.47
CA HIS A 95 -3.82 -18.16 -11.41
C HIS A 95 -3.52 -17.67 -12.83
N ILE A 96 -2.44 -18.17 -13.41
CA ILE A 96 -1.98 -17.78 -14.75
C ILE A 96 -2.66 -18.70 -15.77
N THR A 97 -3.41 -18.12 -16.71
CA THR A 97 -3.87 -18.87 -17.88
C THR A 97 -2.65 -19.14 -18.77
N THR A 98 -2.33 -20.42 -18.98
CA THR A 98 -1.23 -20.77 -19.90
C THR A 98 -1.65 -20.36 -21.31
N SER A 99 -0.85 -19.53 -21.98
CA SER A 99 -1.05 -19.16 -23.38
C SER A 99 -1.23 -20.44 -24.20
N ARG A 100 -2.33 -20.55 -24.98
CA ARG A 100 -2.44 -21.59 -26.00
C ARG A 100 -1.31 -21.34 -26.98
N LYS A 101 -0.21 -22.10 -26.87
CA LYS A 101 0.80 -22.20 -27.93
C LYS A 101 0.04 -22.56 -29.20
N SER A 102 -0.14 -21.59 -30.09
CA SER A 102 -0.62 -21.85 -31.44
C SER A 102 0.44 -22.74 -32.09
N ARG A 103 0.10 -24.02 -32.30
CA ARG A 103 0.87 -24.92 -33.16
C ARG A 103 0.73 -24.36 -34.57
N PHE A 104 1.75 -23.62 -35.00
CA PHE A 104 2.06 -23.46 -36.42
C PHE A 104 3.05 -24.56 -36.80
#